data_AF-A0A4Y2JDM7-F1
#
_entry.id   AF-A0A4Y2JDM7-F1
#
_cell.length_a   1.000
_cell.length_b   1.000
_cell.length_c   1.000
_cell.angle_alpha   90.00
_cell.angle_beta   90.00
_cell.angle_gamma   90.00
#
_symmetry.space_group_name_H-M   'P 1'
#
loop_
_entity.id
_entity.type
_entity.pdbx_description
1 polymer ?
#
loop_
_entity_poly.entity_id
_entity_poly.type
_entity_poly.pdbx_seq_one_letter_code
_entity_poly.pdbx_strand_id
1 'polypeptide(L)'
;MFERLHRCLCETGSFVTCTHDIGHSRSVRTPQLVEDILQGVGDRPDISTREVSRTVNVPHSIVWRVLRDEGLHPYHVQKVQALIPADYAPRVEFARWFLQQLEVQPDFSARVLFTDESTFTREGISNTHNLHVFF
;
A
#
# COMPACT_ATOMS: atom_id res chain seq x y z
N MET A 1 39.93 18.24 -11.58
CA MET A 1 38.54 17.78 -11.33
C MET A 1 37.72 18.72 -10.42
N PHE A 2 38.32 19.60 -9.60
CA PHE A 2 37.60 20.49 -8.66
C PHE A 2 37.69 22.00 -8.96
N GLU A 3 38.21 22.40 -10.12
CA GLU A 3 38.45 23.81 -10.46
C GLU A 3 37.20 24.70 -10.43
N ARG A 4 36.04 24.15 -10.84
CA ARG A 4 34.76 24.87 -10.77
C ARG A 4 34.33 25.14 -9.33
N LEU A 5 34.51 24.17 -8.44
CA LEU A 5 34.15 24.32 -7.02
C LEU A 5 35.07 25.32 -6.32
N HIS A 6 36.37 25.27 -6.61
CA HIS A 6 37.35 26.23 -6.09
C HIS A 6 37.02 27.67 -6.51
N ARG A 7 36.69 27.87 -7.79
CA ARG A 7 36.30 29.20 -8.32
C ARG A 7 35.03 29.75 -7.68
N CYS A 8 33.97 28.95 -7.53
CA CYS A 8 32.73 29.41 -6.88
C CYS A 8 32.96 29.82 -5.41
N LEU A 9 33.83 29.10 -4.70
CA LEU A 9 34.24 29.45 -3.33
C LEU A 9 34.96 30.80 -3.27
N CYS A 10 35.88 31.06 -4.20
CA CYS A 10 36.65 32.31 -4.23
C CYS A 10 35.83 33.53 -4.67
N GLU A 11 34.90 33.36 -5.61
CA GLU A 11 34.20 34.50 -6.23
C GLU A 11 32.88 34.86 -5.53
N THR A 12 32.11 33.86 -5.07
CA THR A 12 30.75 34.08 -4.56
C THR A 12 30.51 33.44 -3.19
N GLY A 13 31.41 32.56 -2.71
CA GLY A 13 31.28 31.91 -1.40
C GLY A 13 30.06 30.99 -1.25
N SER A 14 29.41 30.65 -2.35
CA SER A 14 28.13 29.96 -2.39
C SER A 14 28.22 28.76 -3.34
N PHE A 15 27.67 27.62 -2.91
CA PHE A 15 27.51 26.43 -3.73
C PHE A 15 26.12 26.33 -4.38
N VAL A 16 25.33 27.39 -4.29
CA VAL A 16 23.94 27.38 -4.79
C VAL A 16 23.96 27.32 -6.31
N THR A 17 23.66 26.15 -6.85
CA THR A 17 23.22 26.04 -8.23
C THR A 17 21.78 26.56 -8.27
N CYS A 18 21.52 27.64 -9.00
CA CYS A 18 20.16 28.08 -9.26
C CYS A 18 19.46 27.01 -10.13
N THR A 19 18.87 26.02 -9.48
CA THR A 19 18.04 24.98 -10.10
C THR A 19 16.58 25.40 -10.21
N HIS A 20 16.27 26.68 -10.00
CA HIS A 20 14.90 27.20 -9.96
C HIS A 20 14.15 27.03 -11.30
N ASP A 21 14.85 26.85 -12.43
CA ASP A 21 14.25 26.81 -13.77
C ASP A 21 14.63 25.59 -14.63
N ILE A 22 15.29 24.57 -14.06
CA ILE A 22 15.75 23.37 -14.82
C ILE A 22 14.71 22.23 -14.79
N GLY A 23 13.59 22.43 -14.08
CA GLY A 23 12.47 21.50 -14.10
C GLY A 23 11.59 21.68 -15.33
N HIS A 24 11.23 20.60 -16.01
CA HIS A 24 10.12 20.61 -16.97
C HIS A 24 8.91 21.29 -16.30
N SER A 25 8.38 22.34 -16.93
CA SER A 25 7.17 23.02 -16.46
C SER A 25 6.10 21.96 -16.18
N ARG A 26 5.44 22.05 -15.02
CA ARG A 26 4.32 21.17 -14.60
C ARG A 26 3.07 21.36 -15.47
N SER A 27 3.21 21.66 -16.76
CA SER A 27 2.16 22.03 -17.71
C SER A 27 1.10 20.95 -17.89
N VAL A 28 1.38 19.69 -17.52
CA VAL A 28 0.42 18.58 -17.62
C VAL A 28 -0.47 18.47 -16.39
N ARG A 29 -0.07 19.03 -15.23
CA ARG A 29 -0.89 19.01 -14.00
C ARG A 29 -1.78 20.23 -13.92
N THR A 30 -2.87 20.22 -14.67
CA THR A 30 -3.99 21.10 -14.35
C THR A 30 -4.60 20.64 -13.02
N PRO A 31 -5.09 21.55 -12.16
CA PRO A 31 -5.81 21.17 -10.94
C PRO A 31 -6.97 20.22 -11.23
N GLN A 32 -7.64 20.42 -12.37
CA GLN A 32 -8.71 19.54 -12.84
C GLN A 32 -8.25 18.10 -13.04
N LEU A 33 -7.06 17.88 -13.64
CA LEU A 33 -6.54 16.54 -13.84
C LEU A 33 -6.27 15.82 -12.51
N VAL A 34 -5.77 16.56 -11.52
CA VAL A 34 -5.52 15.99 -10.19
C VAL A 34 -6.84 15.59 -9.54
N GLU A 35 -7.85 16.45 -9.63
CA GLU A 35 -9.19 16.17 -9.11
C GLU A 35 -9.80 14.94 -9.79
N ASP A 36 -9.75 14.85 -11.12
CA ASP A 36 -10.30 13.70 -11.86
C ASP A 36 -9.64 12.37 -11.45
N ILE A 37 -8.32 12.39 -11.20
CA ILE A 37 -7.57 11.21 -10.71
C ILE A 37 -7.98 10.86 -9.28
N LEU A 38 -8.07 11.86 -8.39
CA LEU A 38 -8.42 11.65 -6.99
C LEU A 38 -9.86 11.19 -6.82
N GLN A 39 -10.79 11.76 -7.59
CA GLN A 39 -12.18 11.35 -7.61
C GLN A 39 -12.31 9.90 -8.09
N GLY A 40 -11.62 9.52 -9.17
CA GLY A 40 -11.64 8.15 -9.68
C GLY A 40 -11.13 7.12 -8.66
N VAL A 41 -10.11 7.46 -7.88
CA VAL A 41 -9.59 6.59 -6.80
C VAL A 41 -10.47 6.65 -5.55
N GLY A 42 -11.07 7.79 -5.24
CA GLY A 42 -12.01 7.93 -4.12
C GLY A 42 -13.29 7.12 -4.32
N ASP A 43 -13.85 7.13 -5.53
CA ASP A 43 -15.05 6.37 -5.90
C ASP A 43 -14.79 4.86 -5.92
N ARG A 44 -13.60 4.46 -6.38
CA ARG A 44 -13.16 3.06 -6.48
C ARG A 44 -11.71 2.92 -6.03
N PRO A 45 -11.45 2.69 -4.74
CA PRO A 45 -10.07 2.64 -4.25
C PRO A 45 -9.34 1.35 -4.67
N ASP A 46 -10.07 0.35 -5.18
CA ASP A 46 -9.53 -0.90 -5.75
C ASP A 46 -9.08 -0.76 -7.22
N ILE A 47 -9.26 0.41 -7.83
CA ILE A 47 -8.99 0.63 -9.25
C ILE A 47 -7.49 0.54 -9.57
N SER A 48 -7.17 -0.06 -10.71
CA SER A 48 -5.78 -0.05 -11.19
C SER A 48 -5.37 1.35 -11.61
N THR A 49 -4.17 1.78 -11.23
CA THR A 49 -3.55 3.02 -11.75
C THR A 49 -3.47 3.05 -13.28
N ARG A 50 -3.40 1.87 -13.93
CA ARG A 50 -3.46 1.76 -15.40
C ARG A 50 -4.85 2.04 -15.95
N GLU A 51 -5.89 1.67 -15.22
CA GLU A 51 -7.28 1.95 -15.60
C GLU A 51 -7.57 3.44 -15.47
N VAL A 52 -7.19 4.07 -14.35
CA VAL A 52 -7.27 5.53 -14.17
C VAL A 52 -6.54 6.28 -15.29
N SER A 53 -5.33 5.82 -15.64
CA SER A 53 -4.54 6.36 -16.75
C SER A 53 -5.27 6.32 -18.08
N ARG A 54 -6.03 5.26 -18.37
CA ARG A 54 -6.85 5.15 -19.60
C ARG A 54 -8.08 6.03 -19.55
N THR A 55 -8.77 6.08 -18.41
CA THR A 55 -9.98 6.89 -18.22
C THR A 55 -9.69 8.38 -18.37
N VAL A 56 -8.61 8.85 -17.75
CA VAL A 56 -8.22 10.27 -17.75
C VAL A 56 -7.28 10.60 -18.93
N ASN A 57 -6.91 9.61 -19.74
CA ASN A 57 -6.02 9.74 -20.90
C ASN A 57 -4.68 10.42 -20.59
N VAL A 58 -4.01 9.99 -19.53
CA VAL A 58 -2.68 10.47 -19.12
C VAL A 58 -1.70 9.34 -18.96
N PRO A 59 -0.38 9.58 -19.08
CA PRO A 59 0.62 8.57 -18.82
C PRO A 59 0.50 8.01 -17.39
N HIS A 60 0.64 6.70 -17.25
CA HIS A 60 0.58 5.98 -15.98
C HIS A 60 1.52 6.55 -14.90
N SER A 61 2.68 7.09 -15.31
CA SER A 61 3.63 7.75 -14.41
C SER A 61 3.10 9.02 -13.75
N ILE A 62 2.19 9.75 -14.41
CA ILE A 62 1.54 10.94 -13.86
C ILE A 62 0.57 10.56 -12.75
N VAL A 63 -0.25 9.52 -12.98
CA VAL A 63 -1.18 8.99 -11.97
C VAL A 63 -0.41 8.60 -10.72
N TRP A 64 0.66 7.82 -10.83
CA TRP A 64 1.50 7.44 -9.68
C TRP A 64 2.09 8.63 -8.94
N ARG A 65 2.52 9.66 -9.68
CA ARG A 65 3.09 10.85 -9.06
C ARG A 65 2.02 11.65 -8.32
N VAL A 66 0.82 11.77 -8.89
CA VAL A 66 -0.31 12.46 -8.23
C VAL A 66 -0.69 11.73 -6.95
N LEU A 67 -0.95 10.41 -7.02
CA LEU A 67 -1.29 9.64 -5.83
C LEU A 67 -0.24 9.73 -4.73
N ARG A 68 1.05 9.67 -5.10
CA ARG A 68 2.14 9.81 -4.12
C ARG A 68 2.21 11.20 -3.50
N ASP A 69 2.04 12.25 -4.30
CA ASP A 69 2.09 13.63 -3.81
C ASP A 69 0.92 13.93 -2.85
N GLU A 70 -0.21 13.26 -3.05
CA GLU A 70 -1.41 13.33 -2.21
C GLU A 70 -1.38 12.32 -1.03
N GLY A 71 -0.28 11.58 -0.88
CA GLY A 71 -0.09 10.63 0.24
C GLY A 71 -0.82 9.29 0.10
N LEU A 72 -1.45 9.02 -1.04
CA LEU A 72 -2.17 7.78 -1.30
C LEU A 72 -1.21 6.64 -1.68
N HIS A 73 -1.37 5.50 -1.03
CA HIS A 73 -0.53 4.32 -1.20
C HIS A 73 -1.35 3.05 -1.47
N PRO A 74 -0.86 2.17 -2.35
CA PRO A 74 -1.52 0.90 -2.61
C PRO A 74 -1.26 -0.06 -1.44
N TYR A 75 -2.32 -0.53 -0.79
CA TYR A 75 -2.25 -1.58 0.23
C TYR A 75 -2.78 -2.89 -0.34
N HIS A 76 -2.08 -4.00 -0.08
CA HIS A 76 -2.60 -5.32 -0.45
C HIS A 76 -3.81 -5.67 0.42
N VAL A 77 -4.88 -6.15 -0.20
CA VAL A 77 -6.05 -6.64 0.52
C VAL A 77 -5.74 -8.01 1.10
N GLN A 78 -5.69 -8.08 2.43
CA GLN A 78 -5.59 -9.33 3.15
C GLN A 78 -6.99 -9.87 3.43
N LYS A 79 -7.31 -11.03 2.85
CA LYS A 79 -8.51 -11.77 3.25
C LYS A 79 -8.29 -12.33 4.66
N VAL A 80 -9.08 -11.85 5.61
CA VAL A 80 -9.13 -12.37 6.98
C VAL A 80 -10.43 -13.13 7.20
N GLN A 81 -10.49 -13.97 8.24
CA GLN A 81 -11.71 -14.65 8.62
C GLN A 81 -12.81 -13.61 8.94
N ALA A 82 -13.98 -13.76 8.33
CA ALA A 82 -15.13 -12.90 8.59
C ALA A 82 -15.79 -13.29 9.92
N LEU A 83 -15.30 -12.70 11.02
CA LEU A 83 -15.85 -12.96 12.35
C LEU A 83 -17.15 -12.22 12.58
N ILE A 84 -18.12 -12.91 13.18
CA ILE A 84 -19.36 -12.30 13.64
C ILE A 84 -19.29 -12.01 15.15
N PRO A 85 -20.11 -11.08 15.67
CA PRO A 85 -20.14 -10.74 17.09
C PRO A 85 -20.24 -11.95 18.05
N ALA A 86 -20.92 -13.01 17.62
CA ALA A 86 -21.06 -14.23 18.40
C ALA A 86 -19.75 -15.04 18.55
N ASP A 87 -18.78 -14.88 17.64
CA ASP A 87 -17.53 -15.65 17.66
C ASP A 87 -16.54 -15.14 18.70
N TYR A 88 -16.60 -13.87 19.08
CA TYR A 88 -15.56 -13.25 19.90
C TYR A 88 -15.48 -13.86 21.30
N ALA A 89 -16.61 -14.04 21.98
CA ALA A 89 -16.62 -14.57 23.35
C ALA A 89 -16.09 -16.03 23.41
N PRO A 90 -16.59 -16.99 22.61
CA PRO A 90 -16.06 -18.35 22.59
C PRO A 90 -14.57 -18.43 22.25
N ARG A 91 -14.10 -17.59 21.32
CA ARG A 91 -12.67 -17.57 20.95
C ARG A 91 -11.78 -17.09 22.09
N VAL A 92 -12.20 -16.07 22.83
CA VAL A 92 -11.48 -15.58 24.01
C VAL A 92 -11.49 -16.60 25.14
N GLU A 93 -12.64 -17.25 25.37
CA GLU A 93 -12.75 -18.32 26.37
C GLU A 93 -11.83 -19.50 26.02
N PHE A 94 -11.82 -19.94 24.76
CA PHE A 94 -10.91 -20.98 24.30
C PHE A 94 -9.44 -20.57 24.50
N ALA A 95 -9.06 -19.35 24.12
CA ALA A 95 -7.69 -18.89 24.29
C ALA A 95 -7.26 -18.87 25.77
N ARG A 96 -8.13 -18.40 26.67
CA ARG A 96 -7.87 -18.41 28.12
C ARG A 96 -7.74 -19.83 28.65
N TRP A 97 -8.65 -20.72 28.27
CA TRP A 97 -8.60 -22.12 28.64
C TRP A 97 -7.30 -22.79 28.16
N PHE A 98 -6.89 -22.54 26.92
CA PHE A 98 -5.66 -23.10 26.36
C PHE A 98 -4.42 -22.62 27.11
N LEU A 99 -4.38 -21.33 27.50
CA LEU A 99 -3.31 -20.78 28.35
C LEU A 99 -3.26 -21.44 29.73
N GLN A 100 -4.41 -21.68 30.36
CA GLN A 100 -4.46 -22.39 31.65
C GLN A 100 -3.94 -23.82 31.53
N GLN A 101 -4.21 -24.52 30.42
CA GLN A 101 -3.65 -25.86 30.19
C GLN A 101 -2.12 -25.82 30.08
N LEU A 102 -1.56 -24.77 29.47
CA LEU A 102 -0.10 -24.58 29.38
C LEU A 102 0.55 -24.30 30.74
N GLU A 103 -0.15 -23.63 31.67
CA GLU A 103 0.35 -23.41 33.04
C GLU A 103 0.40 -24.71 33.85
N VAL A 104 -0.63 -25.55 33.72
CA VAL A 104 -0.69 -26.85 34.40
C VAL A 104 0.32 -27.82 33.80
N GLN A 105 0.47 -27.77 32.47
CA GLN A 105 1.30 -28.68 31.71
C GLN A 105 2.04 -27.94 30.58
N PRO A 106 3.33 -27.61 30.77
CA PRO A 106 4.10 -26.85 29.79
C PRO A 106 4.22 -27.51 28.41
N ASP A 107 4.10 -28.84 28.32
CA ASP A 107 4.16 -29.59 27.06
C ASP A 107 2.78 -29.89 26.44
N PHE A 108 1.71 -29.28 26.96
CA PHE A 108 0.35 -29.50 26.48
C PHE A 108 0.20 -29.23 24.97
N SER A 109 0.77 -28.12 24.47
CA SER A 109 0.69 -27.77 23.04
C SER A 109 1.29 -28.82 22.12
N ALA A 110 2.35 -29.52 22.55
CA ALA A 110 2.99 -30.57 21.76
C ALA A 110 2.15 -31.85 21.67
N ARG A 111 1.13 -31.99 22.51
CA ARG A 111 0.22 -33.15 22.55
C ARG A 111 -1.10 -32.91 21.82
N VAL A 112 -1.37 -31.68 21.39
CA VAL A 112 -2.59 -31.32 20.64
C VAL A 112 -2.34 -31.52 19.15
N LEU A 113 -3.15 -32.37 18.52
CA LEU A 113 -3.17 -32.52 17.07
C LEU A 113 -4.36 -31.73 16.51
N PHE A 114 -4.08 -30.71 15.71
CA PHE A 114 -5.09 -30.01 14.94
C PHE A 114 -5.29 -30.71 13.59
N THR A 115 -6.55 -30.88 13.20
CA THR A 115 -6.92 -31.38 11.88
C THR A 115 -7.84 -30.35 11.23
N ASP A 116 -7.71 -30.18 9.92
CA ASP A 116 -8.53 -29.27 9.13
C ASP A 116 -8.86 -29.94 7.79
N GLU A 117 -9.98 -29.55 7.20
CA GLU A 117 -10.42 -30.02 5.89
C GLU A 117 -10.19 -28.91 4.86
N SER A 118 -9.39 -29.20 3.84
CA SER A 118 -9.19 -28.28 2.71
C SER A 118 -10.06 -28.66 1.53
N THR A 119 -10.85 -27.70 1.04
CA THR A 119 -11.68 -27.88 -0.16
C THR A 119 -10.95 -27.31 -1.37
N PHE A 120 -10.73 -28.15 -2.39
CA PHE A 120 -10.17 -27.73 -3.67
C PHE A 120 -11.29 -27.70 -4.72
N THR A 121 -11.54 -26.53 -5.31
CA THR A 121 -12.55 -26.38 -6.37
C THR A 121 -11.89 -26.17 -7.74
N ARG A 122 -12.63 -26.44 -8.82
CA ARG A 122 -12.12 -26.31 -10.20
C ARG A 122 -11.96 -24.87 -10.67
N GLU A 123 -12.57 -23.91 -9.96
CA GLU A 123 -12.58 -22.48 -10.32
C GLU A 123 -11.26 -21.76 -10.01
N GLY A 124 -10.30 -22.45 -9.38
CA GLY A 124 -8.94 -21.97 -9.19
C GLY A 124 -8.76 -21.05 -7.98
N ILE A 125 -7.50 -20.84 -7.60
CA ILE A 125 -7.11 -19.97 -6.48
C ILE A 125 -7.30 -18.51 -6.91
N SER A 126 -8.16 -17.76 -6.21
CA SER A 126 -8.28 -16.31 -6.45
C SER A 126 -6.94 -15.65 -6.15
N ASN A 127 -6.27 -15.07 -7.16
CA ASN A 127 -5.00 -14.38 -6.97
C ASN A 127 -5.21 -13.03 -6.26
N THR A 128 -5.10 -13.03 -4.94
CA THR A 128 -5.21 -11.83 -4.09
C THR A 128 -3.98 -10.92 -4.18
N HIS A 129 -2.89 -11.36 -4.80
CA HIS A 129 -1.66 -10.57 -4.89
C HIS A 129 -1.85 -9.28 -5.69
N ASN A 130 -2.72 -9.31 -6.70
CA ASN A 130 -3.01 -8.14 -7.53
C ASN A 130 -4.14 -7.27 -6.96
N LEU A 131 -4.73 -7.66 -5.82
CA LEU A 131 -5.81 -6.91 -5.20
C LEU A 131 -5.19 -5.87 -4.25
N HIS A 132 -5.25 -4.62 -4.68
CA HIS A 132 -4.78 -3.47 -3.91
C HIS A 132 -5.91 -2.47 -3.70
N VAL A 133 -5.84 -1.72 -2.61
CA VAL A 133 -6.74 -0.61 -2.32
C VAL A 133 -5.88 0.61 -1.97
N PHE A 134 -6.20 1.77 -2.55
CA PHE A 134 -5.53 3.03 -2.24
C PHE A 134 -6.14 3.69 -1.01
N PHE A 135 -5.30 4.00 -0.03
CA PHE A 135 -5.62 4.79 1.18
C PHE A 135 -4.49 5.78 1.46
#